data_AF-A0A523FAR2-F1
#
_entry.id   AF-A0A523FAR2-F1
#
_cell.length_a   1.000
_cell.length_b   1.000
_cell.length_c   1.000
_cell.angle_alpha   90.00
_cell.angle_beta   90.00
_cell.angle_gamma   90.00
#
_symmetry.space_group_name_H-M   'P 1'
#
loop_
_entity.id
_entity.type
_entity.pdbx_description
1 polymer ?
#
loop_
_entity_poly.entity_id
_entity_poly.type
_entity_poly.pdbx_seq_one_letter_code
_entity_poly.pdbx_strand_id
1 'polypeptide(L)'
;MKPLPMTEKSLRESLAGAVSDRNPLRFYIPATMSVQERRPRTLKHGDTFAVFDHYGDIVSTESSPEGLFNEDTRFLSGFHLLINGRRWLLLGSTVQDNNALLSADLTNPDFFDGGALVLPRDTIHIMRSKFLWEAACYERLAIRNFDDRPHAINLSFVFEADFADIFEVRGHSRRKRGRVSITTATDDAVVFRYTGLDSVERCTTIQFDPKPDHLDRQIAIFELDLEPRKRTSLFVTVSCNETPVAEKAGKRFFVGLRKARRALRVAASGAASVETSNAVFNEVLCRS
;
A
#
# COMPACT_ATOMS: atom_id res chain seq x y z
N MET A 1 -50.84 -14.62 5.22
CA MET A 1 -50.12 -13.87 6.26
C MET A 1 -48.97 -13.14 5.57
N LYS A 2 -49.07 -11.82 5.35
CA LYS A 2 -47.97 -11.02 4.78
C LYS A 2 -46.96 -10.71 5.90
N PRO A 3 -45.64 -10.86 5.69
CA PRO A 3 -44.68 -10.37 6.67
C PRO A 3 -44.59 -8.83 6.59
N LEU A 4 -44.59 -8.18 7.76
CA LEU A 4 -44.39 -6.74 7.90
C LEU A 4 -42.95 -6.35 7.50
N PRO A 5 -42.74 -5.13 6.96
CA PRO A 5 -41.40 -4.65 6.65
C PRO A 5 -40.64 -4.28 7.95
N MET A 6 -39.40 -4.74 8.08
CA MET A 6 -38.49 -4.27 9.12
C MET A 6 -38.15 -2.80 8.87
N THR A 7 -38.41 -1.94 9.86
CA THR A 7 -38.09 -0.52 9.86
C THR A 7 -36.58 -0.27 9.90
N GLU A 8 -36.10 0.73 9.14
CA GLU A 8 -34.70 1.26 9.06
C GLU A 8 -33.97 1.43 10.40
N LYS A 9 -34.72 1.55 11.50
CA LYS A 9 -34.19 1.68 12.86
C LYS A 9 -33.57 0.38 13.39
N SER A 10 -34.08 -0.80 13.00
CA SER A 10 -33.51 -2.09 13.42
C SER A 10 -32.19 -2.42 12.69
N LEU A 11 -31.98 -1.86 11.49
CA LEU A 11 -30.71 -2.00 10.76
C LEU A 11 -29.59 -1.18 11.42
N ARG A 12 -29.91 0.01 11.95
CA ARG A 12 -28.94 0.90 12.62
C ARG A 12 -28.49 0.39 13.99
N GLU A 13 -29.37 -0.28 14.74
CA GLU A 13 -29.03 -0.84 16.06
C GLU A 13 -28.18 -2.12 15.94
N SER A 14 -28.35 -2.91 14.87
CA SER A 14 -27.49 -4.07 14.59
C SER A 14 -26.08 -3.69 14.13
N LEU A 15 -25.89 -2.50 13.55
CA LEU A 15 -24.59 -1.97 13.13
C LEU A 15 -23.86 -1.20 14.26
N ALA A 16 -24.60 -0.65 15.23
CA ALA A 16 -24.02 0.07 16.37
C ALA A 16 -23.52 -0.85 17.51
N GLY A 17 -23.97 -2.10 17.56
CA GLY A 17 -23.61 -3.07 18.60
C GLY A 17 -22.28 -3.83 18.40
N ALA A 18 -21.60 -3.65 17.25
CA ALA A 18 -20.38 -4.37 16.89
C ALA A 18 -19.09 -3.55 17.03
N VAL A 19 -19.18 -2.29 17.46
CA VAL A 19 -18.03 -1.39 17.66
C VAL A 19 -17.75 -1.26 19.15
N SER A 20 -17.40 -2.37 19.79
CA SER A 20 -16.80 -2.35 21.11
C SER A 20 -15.73 -3.42 21.21
N ASP A 21 -14.50 -2.92 21.27
CA ASP A 21 -13.34 -3.55 21.87
C ASP A 21 -12.83 -4.85 21.22
N ARG A 22 -12.03 -4.69 20.15
CA ARG A 22 -10.94 -5.60 19.77
C ARG A 22 -10.09 -4.90 18.72
N ASN A 23 -9.00 -4.26 19.17
CA ASN A 23 -7.87 -3.97 18.30
C ASN A 23 -7.21 -5.32 17.94
N PRO A 24 -7.38 -5.87 16.73
CA PRO A 24 -6.87 -7.20 16.41
C PRO A 24 -5.33 -7.21 16.27
N LEU A 25 -4.68 -6.03 16.31
CA LEU A 25 -3.24 -5.86 16.10
C LEU A 25 -2.40 -6.01 17.38
N ARG A 26 -3.00 -6.08 18.57
CA ARG A 26 -2.22 -6.18 19.84
C ARG A 26 -1.49 -7.52 20.02
N PHE A 27 -1.83 -8.54 19.22
CA PHE A 27 -1.24 -9.88 19.34
C PHE A 27 -0.85 -10.46 17.97
N TYR A 28 -0.35 -9.64 17.06
CA TYR A 28 0.31 -10.16 15.88
C TYR A 28 1.68 -10.74 16.28
N ILE A 29 1.72 -12.06 16.49
CA ILE A 29 2.96 -12.82 16.57
C ILE A 29 3.31 -13.21 15.13
N PRO A 30 4.38 -12.66 14.52
CA PRO A 30 4.77 -13.07 13.18
C PRO A 30 5.16 -14.54 13.23
N ALA A 31 4.37 -15.40 12.58
CA ALA A 31 4.82 -16.75 12.28
C ALA A 31 6.13 -16.62 11.49
N THR A 32 7.15 -17.31 12.00
CA THR A 32 8.56 -17.29 11.63
C THR A 32 8.81 -17.05 10.14
N MET A 33 9.06 -15.78 9.76
CA MET A 33 9.48 -15.44 8.41
C MET A 33 10.82 -16.13 8.10
N SER A 34 10.91 -16.79 6.94
CA SER A 34 12.14 -17.44 6.50
C SER A 34 13.24 -16.38 6.31
N VAL A 35 14.52 -16.76 6.44
CA VAL A 35 15.65 -15.83 6.27
C VAL A 35 15.68 -15.19 4.88
N GLN A 36 15.09 -15.84 3.86
CA GLN A 36 14.91 -15.28 2.52
C GLN A 36 13.81 -14.21 2.45
N GLU A 37 12.76 -14.31 3.28
CA GLU A 37 11.70 -13.31 3.42
C GLU A 37 12.14 -12.05 4.21
N ARG A 38 13.42 -11.92 4.56
CA ARG A 38 13.97 -10.76 5.29
C ARG A 38 14.59 -9.67 4.43
N ARG A 39 14.78 -9.87 3.11
CA ARG A 39 15.34 -8.82 2.25
C ARG A 39 14.26 -7.82 1.81
N PRO A 40 14.27 -6.58 2.31
CA PRO A 40 13.26 -5.61 1.92
C PRO A 40 13.32 -5.31 0.42
N ARG A 41 12.19 -4.87 -0.12
CA ARG A 41 12.08 -4.34 -1.48
C ARG A 41 12.25 -2.82 -1.40
N THR A 42 13.40 -2.33 -1.83
CA THR A 42 13.71 -0.90 -1.76
C THR A 42 13.51 -0.26 -3.13
N LEU A 43 12.85 0.89 -3.19
CA LEU A 43 12.82 1.77 -4.37
C LEU A 43 13.45 3.12 -4.01
N LYS A 44 14.07 3.79 -4.98
CA LYS A 44 14.65 5.13 -4.78
C LYS A 44 14.44 6.02 -6.00
N HIS A 45 14.10 7.28 -5.76
CA HIS A 45 14.08 8.34 -6.76
C HIS A 45 14.39 9.69 -6.10
N GLY A 46 15.47 10.36 -6.50
CA GLY A 46 15.92 11.62 -5.87
C GLY A 46 16.18 11.43 -4.37
N ASP A 47 15.62 12.32 -3.55
CA ASP A 47 15.67 12.30 -2.09
C ASP A 47 14.58 11.43 -1.44
N THR A 48 13.82 10.72 -2.27
CA THR A 48 12.75 9.83 -1.84
C THR A 48 13.17 8.38 -1.98
N PHE A 49 12.96 7.58 -0.93
CA PHE A 49 13.12 6.14 -0.99
C PHE A 49 12.01 5.46 -0.22
N ALA A 50 11.69 4.23 -0.61
CA ALA A 50 10.66 3.44 0.04
C ALA A 50 11.18 2.03 0.30
N VAL A 51 10.89 1.52 1.48
CA VAL A 51 11.27 0.18 1.94
C VAL A 51 9.97 -0.58 2.18
N PHE A 52 9.76 -1.63 1.40
CA PHE A 52 8.59 -2.51 1.49
C PHE A 52 8.99 -3.91 1.91
N ASP A 53 8.03 -4.67 2.44
CA ASP A 53 8.16 -6.10 2.59
C ASP A 53 8.02 -6.84 1.24
N HIS A 54 7.99 -8.17 1.27
CA HIS A 54 7.87 -9.00 0.07
C HIS A 54 6.49 -8.94 -0.60
N TYR A 55 5.46 -8.52 0.12
CA TYR A 55 4.10 -8.36 -0.37
C TYR A 55 3.91 -6.99 -1.02
N GLY A 56 4.88 -6.07 -0.85
CA GLY A 56 4.78 -4.67 -1.23
C GLY A 56 4.07 -3.81 -0.17
N ASP A 57 3.94 -4.32 1.05
CA ASP A 57 3.37 -3.61 2.19
C ASP A 57 4.45 -2.84 2.96
N ILE A 58 3.99 -1.85 3.73
CA ILE A 58 4.75 -1.23 4.82
C ILE A 58 4.04 -1.64 6.10
N VAL A 59 4.68 -2.47 6.92
CA VAL A 59 4.12 -2.98 8.17
C VAL A 59 4.69 -2.17 9.34
N SER A 60 3.80 -1.44 10.01
CA SER A 60 4.11 -0.67 11.21
C SER A 60 4.40 -1.61 12.38
N THR A 61 5.69 -1.89 12.63
CA THR A 61 6.15 -2.58 13.86
C THR A 61 7.28 -1.77 14.49
N GLU A 62 7.47 -1.90 15.80
CA GLU A 62 8.42 -1.08 16.59
C GLU A 62 9.86 -1.10 16.05
N SER A 63 10.24 -2.15 15.31
CA SER A 63 11.57 -2.31 14.71
C SER A 63 11.56 -2.42 13.18
N SER A 64 10.45 -2.13 12.50
CA SER A 64 10.40 -2.20 11.04
C SER A 64 11.11 -1.01 10.41
N PRO A 65 12.12 -1.22 9.56
CA PRO A 65 12.72 -0.16 8.75
C PRO A 65 11.82 0.25 7.57
N GLU A 66 10.67 -0.40 7.39
CA GLU A 66 9.76 -0.15 6.29
C GLU A 66 9.15 1.26 6.39
N GLY A 67 8.89 1.85 5.22
CA GLY A 67 8.29 3.16 5.12
C GLY A 67 8.56 3.85 3.81
N LEU A 68 7.82 4.93 3.57
CA LEU A 68 8.14 5.92 2.53
C LEU A 68 8.87 7.07 3.20
N PHE A 69 10.07 7.38 2.71
CA PHE A 69 10.94 8.40 3.24
C PHE A 69 11.19 9.48 2.20
N ASN A 70 11.22 10.73 2.63
CA ASN A 70 11.66 11.87 1.84
C ASN A 70 12.48 12.80 2.74
N GLU A 71 13.64 13.25 2.26
CA GLU A 71 14.53 14.14 3.03
C GLU A 71 14.76 13.61 4.48
N ASP A 72 15.19 12.35 4.57
CA ASP A 72 15.49 11.64 5.83
C ASP A 72 14.35 11.51 6.85
N THR A 73 13.10 11.81 6.44
CA THR A 73 11.89 11.69 7.29
C THR A 73 10.95 10.65 6.73
N ARG A 74 10.37 9.78 7.59
CA ARG A 74 9.37 8.77 7.23
C ARG A 74 7.98 9.38 7.10
N PHE A 75 7.54 9.64 5.89
CA PHE A 75 6.21 10.17 5.56
C PHE A 75 5.11 9.12 5.66
N LEU A 76 5.41 7.83 5.48
CA LEU A 76 4.45 6.74 5.62
C LEU A 76 5.08 5.62 6.43
N SER A 77 4.49 5.28 7.57
CA SER A 77 4.97 4.25 8.51
C SER A 77 4.16 2.96 8.47
N GLY A 78 2.97 3.00 7.86
CA GLY A 78 2.12 1.85 7.64
C GLY A 78 1.36 1.99 6.33
N PHE A 79 1.31 0.92 5.53
CA PHE A 79 0.55 0.85 4.29
C PHE A 79 0.42 -0.62 3.88
N HIS A 80 -0.64 -1.30 4.32
CA HIS A 80 -0.83 -2.71 4.06
C HIS A 80 -2.18 -3.04 3.42
N LEU A 81 -2.15 -4.00 2.49
CA LEU A 81 -3.29 -4.46 1.72
C LEU A 81 -3.89 -5.74 2.33
N LEU A 82 -5.21 -5.74 2.55
CA LEU A 82 -5.93 -6.90 3.08
C LEU A 82 -7.11 -7.28 2.15
N ILE A 83 -7.48 -8.55 2.20
CA ILE A 83 -8.68 -9.11 1.58
C ILE A 83 -9.57 -9.70 2.66
N ASN A 84 -10.82 -9.23 2.75
CA ASN A 84 -11.79 -9.64 3.76
C ASN A 84 -11.17 -9.63 5.17
N GLY A 85 -10.37 -8.59 5.46
CA GLY A 85 -9.67 -8.42 6.74
C GLY A 85 -8.48 -9.36 7.00
N ARG A 86 -8.05 -10.15 6.01
CA ARG A 86 -6.91 -11.07 6.12
C ARG A 86 -5.79 -10.73 5.14
N ARG A 87 -4.58 -11.21 5.45
CA ARG A 87 -3.41 -11.06 4.58
C ARG A 87 -3.55 -11.90 3.32
N TRP A 88 -3.03 -11.37 2.21
CA TRP A 88 -2.87 -12.10 0.96
C TRP A 88 -1.79 -13.20 1.09
N LEU A 89 -1.85 -14.18 0.20
CA LEU A 89 -0.78 -15.15 -0.04
C LEU A 89 0.16 -14.60 -1.12
N LEU A 90 1.48 -14.72 -0.91
CA LEU A 90 2.49 -14.27 -1.87
C LEU A 90 2.81 -15.38 -2.88
N LEU A 91 2.67 -15.09 -4.17
CA LEU A 91 3.14 -15.96 -5.25
C LEU A 91 4.56 -15.60 -5.68
N GLY A 92 4.91 -14.31 -5.64
CA GLY A 92 6.26 -13.85 -5.91
C GLY A 92 6.36 -12.33 -5.92
N SER A 93 7.57 -11.79 -5.72
CA SER A 93 7.82 -10.35 -5.87
C SER A 93 9.22 -10.06 -6.38
N THR A 94 9.29 -9.09 -7.28
CA THR A 94 10.51 -8.69 -7.98
C THR A 94 10.60 -7.17 -8.06
N VAL A 95 11.82 -6.65 -7.90
CA VAL A 95 12.14 -5.28 -8.30
C VAL A 95 12.79 -5.39 -9.66
N GLN A 96 12.15 -4.83 -10.68
CA GLN A 96 12.65 -4.86 -12.06
C GLN A 96 14.00 -4.13 -12.16
N ASP A 97 14.78 -4.53 -13.18
CA ASP A 97 16.08 -3.96 -13.48
C ASP A 97 16.03 -2.42 -13.47
N ASN A 98 17.10 -1.81 -12.95
CA ASN A 98 17.27 -0.37 -12.68
C ASN A 98 16.42 0.19 -11.51
N ASN A 99 15.95 -0.67 -10.59
CA ASN A 99 15.24 -0.26 -9.37
C ASN A 99 13.97 0.59 -9.64
N ALA A 100 13.39 0.42 -10.83
CA ALA A 100 12.41 1.34 -11.39
C ALA A 100 10.97 0.99 -10.99
N LEU A 101 10.70 -0.29 -10.75
CA LEU A 101 9.36 -0.81 -10.54
C LEU A 101 9.41 -2.05 -9.65
N LEU A 102 8.72 -2.00 -8.52
CA LEU A 102 8.40 -3.18 -7.70
C LEU A 102 7.12 -3.81 -8.24
N SER A 103 7.14 -5.12 -8.46
CA SER A 103 5.96 -5.93 -8.77
C SER A 103 5.78 -7.04 -7.74
N ALA A 104 4.55 -7.29 -7.31
CA ALA A 104 4.22 -8.39 -6.40
C ALA A 104 2.93 -9.08 -6.87
N ASP A 105 3.01 -10.40 -7.05
CA ASP A 105 1.91 -11.29 -7.38
C ASP A 105 1.36 -11.91 -6.11
N LEU A 106 0.06 -11.71 -5.88
CA LEU A 106 -0.64 -12.12 -4.68
C LEU A 106 -1.90 -12.92 -5.03
N THR A 107 -2.32 -13.80 -4.13
CA THR A 107 -3.61 -14.49 -4.23
C THR A 107 -4.31 -14.67 -2.88
N ASN A 108 -5.60 -14.96 -2.89
CA ASN A 108 -6.40 -15.03 -1.67
C ASN A 108 -6.22 -16.38 -0.94
N PRO A 109 -6.27 -16.40 0.40
CA PRO A 109 -6.45 -17.64 1.16
C PRO A 109 -7.90 -18.14 1.09
N ASP A 110 -8.17 -19.29 1.70
CA ASP A 110 -9.54 -19.77 1.91
C ASP A 110 -10.30 -18.86 2.91
N PHE A 111 -11.54 -18.54 2.57
CA PHE A 111 -12.47 -17.86 3.49
C PHE A 111 -13.68 -18.73 3.78
N PHE A 112 -14.06 -18.76 5.06
CA PHE A 112 -15.20 -19.51 5.56
C PHE A 112 -16.18 -18.56 6.24
N ASP A 113 -17.47 -18.79 6.03
CA ASP A 113 -18.57 -18.16 6.76
C ASP A 113 -19.49 -19.25 7.31
N GLY A 114 -19.79 -19.21 8.61
CA GLY A 114 -20.57 -20.27 9.28
C GLY A 114 -20.02 -21.69 9.12
N GLY A 115 -18.72 -21.84 8.85
CA GLY A 115 -18.07 -23.14 8.57
C GLY A 115 -18.16 -23.61 7.11
N ALA A 116 -18.88 -22.89 6.24
CA ALA A 116 -18.93 -23.14 4.81
C ALA A 116 -17.83 -22.36 4.07
N LEU A 117 -17.17 -22.99 3.09
CA LEU A 117 -16.20 -22.31 2.24
C LEU A 117 -16.92 -21.34 1.30
N VAL A 118 -16.67 -20.03 1.47
CA VAL A 118 -17.31 -18.96 0.67
C VAL A 118 -16.42 -18.39 -0.42
N LEU A 119 -15.10 -18.42 -0.21
CA LEU A 119 -14.12 -18.05 -1.23
C LEU A 119 -12.97 -19.07 -1.18
N PRO A 120 -12.87 -19.97 -2.17
CA PRO A 120 -11.76 -20.89 -2.29
C PRO A 120 -10.45 -20.13 -2.49
N ARG A 121 -9.34 -20.62 -1.93
CA ARG A 121 -8.00 -20.10 -2.17
C ARG A 121 -7.65 -20.11 -3.67
N ASP A 122 -6.67 -19.29 -4.04
CA ASP A 122 -6.09 -19.25 -5.39
C ASP A 122 -7.09 -18.83 -6.51
N THR A 123 -8.23 -18.23 -6.14
CA THR A 123 -9.29 -17.82 -7.08
C THR A 123 -9.23 -16.36 -7.47
N ILE A 124 -8.77 -15.48 -6.58
CA ILE A 124 -8.57 -14.05 -6.81
C ILE A 124 -7.08 -13.77 -6.85
N HIS A 125 -6.64 -13.12 -7.92
CA HIS A 125 -5.26 -12.69 -8.11
C HIS A 125 -5.16 -11.17 -8.06
N ILE A 126 -4.07 -10.69 -7.46
CA ILE A 126 -3.67 -9.29 -7.51
C ILE A 126 -2.23 -9.20 -8.01
N MET A 127 -2.02 -8.39 -9.04
CA MET A 127 -0.71 -7.86 -9.41
C MET A 127 -0.58 -6.43 -8.89
N ARG A 128 0.34 -6.23 -7.94
CA ARG A 128 0.73 -4.90 -7.46
C ARG A 128 1.90 -4.39 -8.29
N SER A 129 1.87 -3.12 -8.67
CA SER A 129 2.98 -2.45 -9.36
C SER A 129 3.24 -1.09 -8.70
N LYS A 130 4.46 -0.87 -8.21
CA LYS A 130 4.86 0.34 -7.48
C LYS A 130 6.11 0.99 -8.04
N PHE A 131 6.12 2.30 -8.14
CA PHE A 131 7.32 3.08 -8.48
C PHE A 131 7.37 4.40 -7.72
N LEU A 132 8.56 4.99 -7.63
CA LEU A 132 8.75 6.33 -7.07
C LEU A 132 9.03 7.33 -8.18
N TRP A 133 8.43 8.51 -8.07
CA TRP A 133 8.67 9.63 -8.98
C TRP A 133 8.30 10.94 -8.30
N GLU A 134 9.18 11.94 -8.34
CA GLU A 134 8.92 13.31 -7.83
C GLU A 134 8.26 13.31 -6.43
N ALA A 135 8.94 12.78 -5.41
CA ALA A 135 8.45 12.73 -4.02
C ALA A 135 7.13 11.96 -3.77
N ALA A 136 6.70 11.14 -4.74
CA ALA A 136 5.50 10.33 -4.61
C ALA A 136 5.75 8.84 -4.92
N CYS A 137 5.05 7.97 -4.18
CA CYS A 137 4.91 6.55 -4.46
C CYS A 137 3.60 6.31 -5.20
N TYR A 138 3.70 5.74 -6.39
CA TYR A 138 2.56 5.38 -7.22
C TYR A 138 2.34 3.89 -7.17
N GLU A 139 1.10 3.46 -6.99
CA GLU A 139 0.72 2.05 -6.97
C GLU A 139 -0.46 1.79 -7.90
N ARG A 140 -0.41 0.65 -8.59
CA ARG A 140 -1.53 0.06 -9.31
C ARG A 140 -1.77 -1.36 -8.81
N LEU A 141 -3.03 -1.70 -8.61
CA LEU A 141 -3.49 -3.04 -8.30
C LEU A 141 -4.33 -3.52 -9.48
N ALA A 142 -3.86 -4.52 -10.21
CA ALA A 142 -4.66 -5.22 -11.19
C ALA A 142 -5.26 -6.47 -10.53
N ILE A 143 -6.58 -6.46 -10.34
CA ILE A 143 -7.32 -7.51 -9.63
C ILE A 143 -8.07 -8.35 -10.66
N ARG A 144 -8.03 -9.67 -10.50
CA ARG A 144 -8.72 -10.61 -11.39
C ARG A 144 -9.35 -11.75 -10.62
N ASN A 145 -10.61 -12.05 -10.93
CA ASN A 145 -11.23 -13.32 -10.57
C ASN A 145 -10.86 -14.37 -11.63
N PHE A 146 -10.24 -15.47 -11.21
CA PHE A 146 -9.87 -16.61 -12.04
C PHE A 146 -10.87 -17.76 -11.96
N ASP A 147 -11.82 -17.70 -11.03
CA ASP A 147 -12.88 -18.69 -10.88
C ASP A 147 -13.93 -18.57 -11.99
N ASP A 148 -14.81 -19.59 -12.07
CA ASP A 148 -15.99 -19.60 -12.93
C ASP A 148 -17.26 -19.06 -12.24
N ARG A 149 -17.14 -18.63 -10.97
CA ARG A 149 -18.21 -18.05 -10.15
C ARG A 149 -17.95 -16.58 -9.81
N PRO A 150 -19.01 -15.77 -9.63
CA PRO A 150 -18.87 -14.43 -9.11
C PRO A 150 -18.46 -14.45 -7.64
N HIS A 151 -17.61 -13.50 -7.24
CA HIS A 151 -17.14 -13.34 -5.86
C HIS A 151 -17.25 -11.89 -5.42
N ALA A 152 -17.85 -11.66 -4.26
CA ALA A 152 -17.84 -10.37 -3.58
C ALA A 152 -16.69 -10.36 -2.56
N ILE A 153 -15.80 -9.36 -2.66
CA ILE A 153 -14.67 -9.21 -1.75
C ILE A 153 -14.54 -7.78 -1.24
N ASN A 154 -14.04 -7.64 -0.02
CA ASN A 154 -13.63 -6.38 0.56
C ASN A 154 -12.12 -6.26 0.48
N LEU A 155 -11.63 -5.32 -0.33
CA LEU A 155 -10.23 -4.97 -0.37
C LEU A 155 -10.00 -3.74 0.50
N SER A 156 -9.10 -3.82 1.48
CA SER A 156 -8.84 -2.68 2.37
C SER A 156 -7.37 -2.31 2.43
N PHE A 157 -7.09 -1.01 2.36
CA PHE A 157 -5.81 -0.43 2.72
C PHE A 157 -5.88 0.10 4.14
N VAL A 158 -4.91 -0.27 4.96
CA VAL A 158 -4.70 0.34 6.27
C VAL A 158 -3.39 1.10 6.24
N PHE A 159 -3.41 2.34 6.71
CA PHE A 159 -2.30 3.26 6.53
C PHE A 159 -2.04 4.15 7.75
N GLU A 160 -0.77 4.47 7.95
CA GLU A 160 -0.25 5.25 9.08
C GLU A 160 0.91 6.14 8.63
N ALA A 161 1.06 7.30 9.27
CA ALA A 161 2.19 8.18 9.12
C ALA A 161 2.67 8.69 10.48
N ASP A 162 3.97 8.62 10.73
CA ASP A 162 4.58 9.01 12.01
C ASP A 162 5.56 10.18 11.90
N PHE A 163 6.05 10.51 10.70
CA PHE A 163 7.06 11.54 10.47
C PHE A 163 8.34 11.32 11.27
N ALA A 164 8.69 10.05 11.52
CA ALA A 164 9.92 9.68 12.23
C ALA A 164 11.15 9.94 11.35
N ASP A 165 12.15 10.66 11.87
CA ASP A 165 13.41 10.81 11.15
C ASP A 165 14.24 9.51 11.14
N ILE A 166 15.28 9.46 10.31
CA ILE A 166 16.13 8.27 10.16
C ILE A 166 16.84 7.84 11.46
N PHE A 167 17.08 8.76 12.41
CA PHE A 167 17.64 8.41 13.72
C PHE A 167 16.56 7.78 14.60
N GLU A 168 15.34 8.32 14.58
CA GLU A 168 14.17 7.71 15.26
C GLU A 168 13.94 6.27 14.79
N VAL A 169 13.95 6.05 13.48
CA VAL A 169 13.81 4.70 12.89
C VAL A 169 14.97 3.76 13.27
N ARG A 170 16.16 4.31 13.55
CA ARG A 170 17.33 3.54 14.05
C ARG A 170 17.33 3.35 15.57
N GLY A 171 16.25 3.71 16.26
CA GLY A 171 16.06 3.47 17.70
C GLY A 171 16.40 4.66 18.59
N HIS A 172 16.76 5.83 18.05
CA HIS A 172 16.93 7.02 18.87
C HIS A 172 15.58 7.60 19.28
N SER A 173 15.32 7.74 20.57
CA SER A 173 14.09 8.39 21.03
C SER A 173 14.24 9.91 21.09
N ARG A 174 13.33 10.65 20.46
CA ARG A 174 13.23 12.11 20.62
C ARG A 174 12.55 12.45 21.95
N ARG A 175 13.07 13.44 22.69
CA ARG A 175 12.46 13.92 23.95
C ARG A 175 11.11 14.62 23.73
N LYS A 176 10.91 15.24 22.57
CA LYS A 176 9.70 15.98 22.17
C LYS A 176 9.47 15.79 20.68
N ARG A 177 8.20 15.70 20.26
CA ARG A 177 7.77 15.67 18.86
C ARG A 177 6.82 16.82 18.57
N GLY A 178 6.66 17.13 17.29
CA GLY A 178 5.64 18.05 16.79
C GLY A 178 4.23 17.50 16.92
N ARG A 179 3.26 18.17 16.28
CA ARG A 179 1.85 17.77 16.32
C ARG A 179 1.44 17.10 15.02
N VAL A 180 0.87 15.89 15.12
CA VAL A 180 0.25 15.18 14.00
C VAL A 180 -1.25 15.45 13.99
N SER A 181 -1.83 15.63 12.80
CA SER A 181 -3.26 15.66 12.55
C SER A 181 -3.60 14.91 11.27
N ILE A 182 -4.82 14.37 11.19
CA ILE A 182 -5.27 13.53 10.08
C ILE A 182 -6.66 13.99 9.66
N THR A 183 -6.84 14.21 8.37
CA THR A 183 -8.11 14.66 7.80
C THR A 183 -8.41 13.92 6.50
N THR A 184 -9.65 13.48 6.32
CA THR A 184 -10.22 13.08 5.03
C THR A 184 -10.48 14.36 4.22
N ALA A 185 -9.60 14.68 3.28
CA ALA A 185 -9.65 15.96 2.55
C ALA A 185 -10.73 15.98 1.46
N THR A 186 -10.97 14.82 0.85
CA THR A 186 -12.00 14.55 -0.17
C THR A 186 -12.56 13.14 0.05
N ASP A 187 -13.51 12.69 -0.77
CA ASP A 187 -14.03 11.31 -0.72
C ASP A 187 -13.06 10.26 -1.28
N ASP A 188 -11.97 10.70 -1.92
CA ASP A 188 -10.92 9.86 -2.50
C ASP A 188 -9.52 10.11 -1.89
N ALA A 189 -9.37 10.99 -0.89
CA ALA A 189 -8.07 11.32 -0.32
C ALA A 189 -8.03 11.58 1.20
N VAL A 190 -6.95 11.12 1.82
CA VAL A 190 -6.60 11.38 3.22
C VAL A 190 -5.27 12.11 3.30
N VAL A 191 -5.18 13.08 4.21
CA VAL A 191 -3.99 13.89 4.44
C VAL A 191 -3.57 13.78 5.90
N PHE A 192 -2.34 13.33 6.11
CA PHE A 192 -1.62 13.43 7.37
C PHE A 192 -0.81 14.72 7.36
N ARG A 193 -0.91 15.55 8.40
CA ARG A 193 -0.09 16.75 8.58
C ARG A 193 0.69 16.65 9.86
N TYR A 194 1.97 17.01 9.79
CA TYR A 194 2.87 17.12 10.93
C TYR A 194 3.50 18.49 10.97
N THR A 195 3.22 19.24 12.02
CA THR A 195 3.90 20.51 12.30
C THR A 195 5.05 20.22 13.27
N GLY A 196 6.28 20.31 12.77
CA GLY A 196 7.48 20.10 13.58
C GLY A 196 7.68 21.21 14.63
N LEU A 197 8.63 21.00 15.55
CA LEU A 197 9.01 22.01 16.55
C LEU A 197 9.70 23.23 15.90
N ASP A 198 10.19 23.05 14.67
CA ASP A 198 10.69 24.06 13.76
C ASP A 198 9.58 24.88 13.09
N SER A 199 8.30 24.58 13.39
CA SER A 199 7.12 25.13 12.71
C SER A 199 7.05 24.82 11.22
N VAL A 200 7.86 23.87 10.73
CA VAL A 200 7.78 23.39 9.35
C VAL A 200 6.70 22.33 9.26
N GLU A 201 5.75 22.54 8.36
CA GLU A 201 4.71 21.57 8.07
C GLU A 201 5.21 20.54 7.05
N ARG A 202 4.98 19.26 7.37
CA ARG A 202 5.19 18.12 6.48
C ARG A 202 3.85 17.44 6.28
N CYS A 203 3.55 17.00 5.06
CA CYS A 203 2.30 16.30 4.80
C CYS A 203 2.46 15.03 3.97
N THR A 204 1.63 14.04 4.26
CA THR A 204 1.49 12.81 3.47
C THR A 204 0.08 12.77 2.93
N THR A 205 -0.06 12.82 1.62
CA THR A 205 -1.36 12.73 0.95
C THR A 205 -1.49 11.38 0.29
N ILE A 206 -2.54 10.64 0.64
CA ILE A 206 -2.91 9.36 0.04
C ILE A 206 -4.18 9.58 -0.78
N GLN A 207 -4.09 9.38 -2.10
CA GLN A 207 -5.21 9.55 -3.02
C GLN A 207 -5.50 8.24 -3.76
N PHE A 208 -6.77 7.90 -3.87
CA PHE A 208 -7.27 6.65 -4.44
C PHE A 208 -8.03 6.91 -5.75
N ASP A 209 -7.92 6.02 -6.73
CA ASP A 209 -8.75 6.03 -7.95
C ASP A 209 -9.05 4.58 -8.39
N PRO A 210 -10.32 4.18 -8.53
CA PRO A 210 -11.53 4.91 -8.15
C PRO A 210 -11.54 5.30 -6.66
N LYS A 211 -12.49 6.15 -6.27
CA LYS A 211 -12.71 6.43 -4.85
C LYS A 211 -13.13 5.14 -4.12
N PRO A 212 -12.71 4.94 -2.86
CA PRO A 212 -13.17 3.84 -2.03
C PRO A 212 -14.65 4.00 -1.67
N ASP A 213 -15.31 2.88 -1.38
CA ASP A 213 -16.70 2.85 -0.89
C ASP A 213 -16.80 3.37 0.54
N HIS A 214 -15.74 3.14 1.33
CA HIS A 214 -15.57 3.74 2.65
C HIS A 214 -14.16 4.27 2.84
N LEU A 215 -14.06 5.54 3.25
CA LEU A 215 -12.79 6.20 3.60
C LEU A 215 -12.89 6.81 4.99
N ASP A 216 -11.96 6.44 5.86
CA ASP A 216 -11.73 7.06 7.16
C ASP A 216 -10.25 7.43 7.31
N ARG A 217 -9.84 7.94 8.48
CA ARG A 217 -8.51 8.49 8.77
C ARG A 217 -7.36 7.49 8.62
N GLN A 218 -7.61 6.19 8.70
CA GLN A 218 -6.58 5.15 8.67
C GLN A 218 -6.91 3.96 7.77
N ILE A 219 -8.10 3.93 7.17
CA ILE A 219 -8.56 2.81 6.36
C ILE A 219 -9.34 3.30 5.13
N ALA A 220 -9.09 2.64 4.01
CA ALA A 220 -9.88 2.76 2.79
C ALA A 220 -10.38 1.37 2.40
N ILE A 221 -11.68 1.21 2.15
CA ILE A 221 -12.32 -0.07 1.81
C ILE A 221 -12.98 0.04 0.45
N PHE A 222 -12.75 -0.98 -0.37
CA PHE A 222 -13.37 -1.19 -1.68
C PHE A 222 -14.19 -2.47 -1.64
N GLU A 223 -15.48 -2.37 -1.90
CA GLU A 223 -16.41 -3.49 -2.05
C GLU A 223 -16.46 -3.87 -3.53
N LEU A 224 -15.90 -5.02 -3.87
CA LEU A 224 -15.69 -5.44 -5.25
C LEU A 224 -16.54 -6.67 -5.60
N ASP A 225 -17.51 -6.48 -6.49
CA ASP A 225 -18.20 -7.58 -7.16
C ASP A 225 -17.42 -8.03 -8.40
N LEU A 226 -16.77 -9.19 -8.28
CA LEU A 226 -15.92 -9.75 -9.32
C LEU A 226 -16.64 -10.90 -10.04
N GLU A 227 -17.28 -10.58 -11.16
CA GLU A 227 -17.81 -11.58 -12.11
C GLU A 227 -16.74 -12.59 -12.56
N PRO A 228 -17.14 -13.79 -13.04
CA PRO A 228 -16.21 -14.77 -13.58
C PRO A 228 -15.26 -14.13 -14.60
N ARG A 229 -13.95 -14.36 -14.43
CA ARG A 229 -12.88 -13.82 -15.30
C ARG A 229 -12.75 -12.29 -15.33
N LYS A 230 -13.57 -11.53 -14.58
CA LYS A 230 -13.54 -10.07 -14.54
C LYS A 230 -12.18 -9.56 -14.08
N ARG A 231 -11.75 -8.46 -14.70
CA ARG A 231 -10.55 -7.71 -14.33
C ARG A 231 -10.96 -6.30 -13.95
N THR A 232 -10.41 -5.81 -12.84
CA THR A 232 -10.55 -4.42 -12.41
C THR A 232 -9.18 -3.86 -12.04
N SER A 233 -9.06 -2.54 -11.94
CA SER A 233 -7.83 -1.90 -11.49
C SER A 233 -8.14 -0.77 -10.51
N LEU A 234 -7.33 -0.72 -9.45
CA LEU A 234 -7.29 0.39 -8.51
C LEU A 234 -5.91 1.04 -8.58
N PHE A 235 -5.87 2.32 -8.25
CA PHE A 235 -4.66 3.13 -8.24
C PHE A 235 -4.58 3.88 -6.92
N VAL A 236 -3.38 3.96 -6.37
CA VAL A 236 -3.09 4.73 -5.16
C VAL A 236 -1.87 5.60 -5.42
N THR A 237 -1.91 6.85 -4.98
CA THR A 237 -0.74 7.74 -4.98
C THR A 237 -0.51 8.23 -3.55
N VAL A 238 0.71 8.01 -3.04
CA VAL A 238 1.16 8.56 -1.76
C VAL A 238 2.21 9.63 -2.04
N SER A 239 1.87 10.89 -1.84
CA SER A 239 2.77 12.02 -2.07
C SER A 239 3.32 12.60 -0.76
N CYS A 240 4.60 12.96 -0.75
CA CYS A 240 5.24 13.71 0.33
C CYS A 240 5.19 15.20 0.01
N ASN A 241 4.70 16.02 0.95
CA ASN A 241 4.60 17.47 0.85
C ASN A 241 3.72 18.01 -0.30
N GLU A 242 2.81 17.20 -0.83
CA GLU A 242 1.80 17.65 -1.81
C GLU A 242 0.40 17.62 -1.19
N THR A 243 -0.46 18.56 -1.60
CA THR A 243 -1.89 18.51 -1.31
C THR A 243 -2.63 17.63 -2.33
N PRO A 244 -3.84 17.12 -2.01
CA PRO A 244 -4.68 16.42 -2.97
C PRO A 244 -4.88 17.24 -4.24
N VAL A 245 -4.85 16.57 -5.39
CA VAL A 245 -5.05 17.20 -6.70
C VAL A 245 -6.31 16.66 -7.35
N ALA A 246 -6.96 17.46 -8.19
CA ALA A 246 -8.15 17.03 -8.93
C ALA A 246 -7.86 15.96 -10.00
N GLU A 247 -6.59 15.77 -10.38
CA GLU A 247 -6.21 14.76 -11.37
C GLU A 247 -6.28 13.35 -10.77
N LYS A 248 -7.04 12.47 -11.42
CA LYS A 248 -7.21 11.07 -11.01
C LYS A 248 -5.89 10.32 -10.86
N ALA A 249 -5.75 9.55 -9.77
CA ALA A 249 -4.55 8.78 -9.48
C ALA A 249 -4.17 7.79 -10.60
N GLY A 250 -5.14 7.21 -11.31
CA GLY A 250 -4.85 6.34 -12.47
C GLY A 250 -4.16 7.06 -13.62
N LYS A 251 -4.56 8.30 -13.92
CA LYS A 251 -3.89 9.13 -14.94
C LYS A 251 -2.48 9.49 -14.49
N ARG A 252 -2.32 9.91 -13.23
CA ARG A 252 -1.01 10.23 -12.64
C ARG A 252 -0.06 9.03 -12.69
N PHE A 253 -0.55 7.81 -12.39
CA PHE A 253 0.23 6.58 -12.47
C PHE A 253 0.86 6.38 -13.86
N PHE A 254 0.07 6.41 -14.94
CA PHE A 254 0.60 6.15 -16.28
C PHE A 254 1.51 7.27 -16.79
N VAL A 255 1.19 8.53 -16.47
CA VAL A 255 2.05 9.67 -16.82
C VAL A 255 3.37 9.60 -16.05
N GLY A 256 3.31 9.38 -14.74
CA GLY A 256 4.47 9.23 -13.87
C GLY A 256 5.38 8.08 -14.30
N LEU A 257 4.81 6.90 -14.59
CA LEU A 257 5.58 5.74 -15.03
C LEU A 257 6.32 6.02 -16.35
N ARG A 258 5.68 6.72 -17.28
CA ARG A 258 6.31 7.12 -18.55
C ARG A 258 7.46 8.10 -18.32
N LYS A 259 7.26 9.11 -17.45
CA LYS A 259 8.30 10.08 -17.09
C LYS A 259 9.49 9.40 -16.39
N ALA A 260 9.21 8.55 -15.39
CA ALA A 260 10.21 7.78 -14.66
C ALA A 260 11.07 6.91 -15.57
N ARG A 261 10.44 6.13 -16.45
CA ARG A 261 11.18 5.31 -17.44
C ARG A 261 12.00 6.14 -18.40
N ARG A 262 11.49 7.31 -18.83
CA ARG A 262 12.24 8.20 -19.72
C ARG A 262 13.47 8.77 -19.02
N ALA A 263 13.32 9.25 -17.78
CA ALA A 263 14.42 9.81 -17.00
C ALA A 263 15.51 8.76 -16.72
N LEU A 264 15.12 7.54 -16.34
CA LEU A 264 16.05 6.41 -16.18
C LEU A 264 16.80 6.10 -17.47
N ARG A 265 16.11 6.06 -18.62
CA ARG A 265 16.76 5.82 -19.91
C ARG A 265 17.76 6.92 -20.26
N VAL A 266 17.42 8.19 -20.01
CA VAL A 266 18.33 9.32 -20.24
C VAL A 266 19.56 9.22 -19.33
N ALA A 267 19.36 8.94 -18.04
CA ALA A 267 20.45 8.76 -17.08
C ALA A 267 21.37 7.59 -17.48
N ALA A 268 20.78 6.45 -17.86
CA ALA A 268 21.53 5.26 -18.29
C ALA A 268 22.28 5.48 -19.61
N SER A 269 21.75 6.31 -20.53
CA SER A 269 22.39 6.56 -21.83
C SER A 269 23.75 7.27 -21.74
N GLY A 270 24.02 7.96 -20.63
CA GLY A 270 25.31 8.57 -20.34
C GLY A 270 26.24 7.72 -19.48
N ALA A 271 25.80 6.53 -19.04
CA ALA A 271 26.56 5.66 -18.16
C ALA A 271 27.33 4.60 -18.97
N ALA A 272 28.52 4.23 -18.48
CA ALA A 272 29.26 3.10 -19.03
C ALA A 272 28.53 1.79 -18.69
N SER A 273 28.23 0.97 -19.70
CA SER A 273 27.67 -0.37 -19.49
C SER A 273 28.79 -1.39 -19.30
N VAL A 274 28.74 -2.15 -18.21
CA VAL A 274 29.64 -3.29 -17.97
C VAL A 274 28.80 -4.56 -18.05
N GLU A 275 29.12 -5.41 -19.02
CA GLU A 275 28.51 -6.73 -19.16
C GLU A 275 29.58 -7.79 -18.91
N THR A 276 29.25 -8.77 -18.07
CA THR A 276 30.09 -9.91 -17.77
C THR A 276 29.37 -11.22 -18.11
N SER A 277 30.09 -12.32 -18.14
CA SER A 277 29.49 -13.65 -18.28
C SER A 277 28.69 -14.12 -17.04
N ASN A 278 28.69 -13.34 -15.95
CA ASN A 278 27.98 -13.66 -14.73
C ASN A 278 26.71 -12.80 -14.58
N ALA A 279 25.55 -13.42 -14.78
CA ALA A 279 24.25 -12.74 -14.71
C ALA A 279 23.96 -12.09 -13.36
N VAL A 280 24.38 -12.72 -12.25
CA VAL A 280 24.18 -12.17 -10.89
C VAL A 280 25.04 -10.92 -10.69
N PHE A 281 26.27 -10.94 -11.22
CA PHE A 281 27.15 -9.78 -11.13
C PHE A 281 26.62 -8.61 -11.97
N ASN A 282 26.11 -8.88 -13.17
CA ASN A 282 25.45 -7.88 -14.02
C ASN A 282 24.23 -7.28 -13.31
N GLU A 283 23.41 -8.10 -12.64
CA GLU A 283 22.25 -7.64 -11.87
C GLU A 283 22.63 -6.70 -10.72
N VAL A 284 23.74 -6.99 -10.02
CA VAL A 284 24.27 -6.10 -8.96
C VAL A 284 24.79 -4.79 -9.54
N LEU A 285 25.49 -4.83 -10.67
CA LEU A 285 25.99 -3.62 -11.35
C LEU A 285 24.83 -2.72 -11.82
N CYS A 286 23.75 -3.29 -12.37
CA CYS A 286 22.58 -2.52 -12.79
C CYS A 286 21.79 -1.88 -11.63
N ARG A 287 22.06 -2.28 -10.38
CA ARG A 287 21.41 -1.74 -9.16
C ARG A 287 22.23 -0.64 -8.47
N SER A 288 23.50 -0.47 -8.84
CA SER A 288 24.43 0.49 -8.22
C SER A 288 24.34 1.87 -8.87
#